data_AF-A0A972NWR6-F1
#
_entry.id   AF-A0A972NWR6-F1
#
_cell.length_a   1.000
_cell.length_b   1.000
_cell.length_c   1.000
_cell.angle_alpha   90.00
_cell.angle_beta   90.00
_cell.angle_gamma   90.00
#
_symmetry.space_group_name_H-M   'P 1'
#
loop_
_entity.id
_entity.type
_entity.pdbx_description
1 polymer ?
#
loop_
_entity_poly.entity_id
_entity_poly.type
_entity_poly.pdbx_seq_one_letter_code
_entity_poly.pdbx_strand_id
1 'polypeptide(L)'
;MQLLTEPVPPTLYEAPSATHRTDFKVRSGDVTLAAKAWGDPTRPTVILVHGYPDNSEVWDALAGLLAHDFHVVAYDVRGAGQSTAPTRTKAYRLGKLTDDFIAVIDAVSPNRAVHLVAHDWGSIQGWEFVTEERLRGRIASYTSCSGPCLDHVAYWMRARLLRPTPRSIGKVLGQLVRSWYVLLFHLPVLPGLTWRLWLGRAWPRVLRRVEKTQIAPRPTQKQDGIRGVSLYRANFIRCLFTPRKRYAHAPVQVIVPTLDKYVSPALSEDLSRWVPKYWRRELTARHWVPVTHPEQMAQMVRELVEHTEGGDEPETLQRARMDSARKPLSGKLAVVTGAGSGIGRCIALEFAKQGAAMVAVDIDTAGAERTATLVRLLGHHAYVRKVDVGSAEQMEALADWVGTELGGADIVVNNAGIGMAGGVLDTSAQDWERILHVNLWGVIHGSRLFAQQMVKRGNGGHIINTASAAAFAPSRDLPAYATTKAAVLMLSECMRGELAGQGIGVSAICPGFAETGIMAATQYVGASAQEQDRMRQKATKLYQLRGLQPETVAKAALRAVLRNKPVVAIGIEAHSMRFISRYMPWLGRTIARISMVPR
;
A
#
# COMPACT_ATOMS: atom_id res chain seq x y z
N MET A 1 -8.08 -25.85 -33.95
CA MET A 1 -8.75 -25.50 -35.22
C MET A 1 -10.15 -25.03 -34.83
N GLN A 2 -10.44 -23.72 -35.00
CA GLN A 2 -11.76 -23.05 -35.12
C GLN A 2 -12.94 -23.66 -34.32
N LEU A 3 -13.64 -23.01 -33.39
CA LEU A 3 -14.19 -21.65 -33.35
C LEU A 3 -14.65 -21.36 -31.90
N LEU A 4 -14.59 -20.10 -31.49
CA LEU A 4 -15.62 -19.35 -30.74
C LEU A 4 -15.07 -17.93 -30.54
N THR A 5 -14.95 -17.22 -31.66
CA THR A 5 -14.82 -15.77 -31.72
C THR A 5 -16.22 -15.20 -31.74
N GLU A 6 -16.75 -14.83 -30.58
CA GLU A 6 -17.81 -13.83 -30.51
C GLU A 6 -17.19 -12.49 -30.10
N PRO A 7 -17.51 -11.39 -30.81
CA PRO A 7 -17.03 -10.07 -30.43
C PRO A 7 -17.75 -9.63 -29.16
N VAL A 8 -16.97 -9.43 -28.10
CA VAL A 8 -17.40 -8.71 -26.89
C VAL A 8 -17.99 -7.36 -27.34
N PRO A 9 -19.21 -6.99 -26.93
CA PRO A 9 -19.78 -5.70 -27.29
C PRO A 9 -18.87 -4.59 -26.75
N PRO A 10 -18.60 -3.53 -27.53
CA PRO A 10 -17.79 -2.42 -27.06
C PRO A 10 -18.49 -1.79 -25.85
N THR A 11 -17.99 -2.10 -24.66
CA THR A 11 -18.32 -1.40 -23.43
C THR A 11 -18.04 0.08 -23.64
N LEU A 12 -18.96 0.91 -23.16
CA LEU A 12 -18.97 2.38 -23.10
C LEU A 12 -17.65 3.00 -22.56
N TYR A 13 -16.59 2.89 -23.35
CA TYR A 13 -15.39 3.70 -23.28
C TYR A 13 -15.29 4.38 -24.63
N GLU A 14 -16.09 5.43 -24.82
CA GLU A 14 -15.62 6.51 -25.66
C GLU A 14 -14.24 6.90 -25.13
N ALA A 15 -13.21 6.78 -25.96
CA ALA A 15 -11.94 7.41 -25.69
C ALA A 15 -12.25 8.87 -25.34
N PRO A 16 -11.80 9.40 -24.18
CA PRO A 16 -12.20 10.73 -23.75
C PRO A 16 -11.98 11.70 -24.89
N SER A 17 -13.07 12.34 -25.33
CA SER A 17 -13.05 13.40 -26.34
C SER A 17 -11.86 14.29 -26.07
N ALA A 18 -10.96 14.44 -27.05
CA ALA A 18 -9.70 15.15 -26.92
C ALA A 18 -9.89 16.43 -26.09
N THR A 19 -9.47 16.41 -24.83
CA THR A 19 -9.49 17.58 -23.97
C THR A 19 -8.63 18.62 -24.66
N HIS A 20 -9.25 19.74 -25.05
CA HIS A 20 -8.63 20.76 -25.89
C HIS A 20 -7.32 21.24 -25.23
N ARG A 21 -6.18 20.83 -25.78
CA ARG A 21 -4.86 21.21 -25.27
C ARG A 21 -4.43 22.52 -25.90
N THR A 22 -4.05 23.47 -25.07
CA THR A 22 -3.52 24.78 -25.52
C THR A 22 -2.06 24.91 -25.13
N ASP A 23 -1.19 25.12 -26.11
CA ASP A 23 0.24 25.33 -25.90
C ASP A 23 0.53 26.84 -25.88
N PHE A 24 1.30 27.31 -24.89
CA PHE A 24 1.64 28.73 -24.71
C PHE A 24 3.04 28.92 -24.11
N LYS A 25 3.48 30.17 -24.00
CA LYS A 25 4.80 30.54 -23.47
C LYS A 25 4.68 31.53 -22.33
N VAL A 26 5.47 31.32 -21.28
CA VAL A 26 5.55 32.20 -20.11
C VAL A 26 6.95 32.78 -20.03
N ARG A 27 7.07 34.10 -19.92
CA ARG A 27 8.36 34.77 -19.75
C ARG A 27 8.69 34.86 -18.26
N SER A 28 9.88 34.38 -17.87
CA SER A 28 10.42 34.47 -16.51
C SER A 28 11.83 35.03 -16.56
N GLY A 29 11.97 36.34 -16.35
CA GLY A 29 13.26 37.03 -16.42
C GLY A 29 13.97 36.82 -17.77
N ASP A 30 15.06 36.04 -17.74
CA ASP A 30 15.93 35.72 -18.87
C ASP A 30 15.54 34.44 -19.63
N VAL A 31 14.51 33.72 -19.18
CA VAL A 31 14.03 32.49 -19.82
C VAL A 31 12.59 32.61 -20.30
N THR A 32 12.27 31.87 -21.35
CA THR A 32 10.89 31.60 -21.77
C THR A 32 10.59 30.13 -21.52
N LEU A 33 9.52 29.88 -20.77
CA LEU A 33 9.03 28.56 -20.42
C LEU A 33 7.94 28.14 -21.40
N ALA A 34 8.03 26.93 -21.93
CA ALA A 34 6.95 26.31 -22.70
C ALA A 34 5.95 25.68 -21.73
N ALA A 35 4.67 25.98 -21.91
CA ALA A 35 3.59 25.49 -21.07
C ALA A 35 2.43 24.96 -21.91
N LYS A 36 1.65 24.08 -21.31
CA LYS A 36 0.48 23.41 -21.90
C LYS A 36 -0.66 23.46 -20.89
N ALA A 37 -1.87 23.74 -21.35
CA ALA A 37 -3.07 23.76 -20.53
C ALA A 37 -4.15 22.83 -21.08
N TRP A 38 -4.93 22.25 -20.17
CA TRP A 38 -6.11 21.43 -20.44
C TRP A 38 -7.25 21.83 -19.49
N GLY A 39 -8.48 21.59 -19.91
CA GLY A 39 -9.67 21.85 -19.08
C GLY A 39 -10.09 23.33 -19.05
N ASP A 40 -11.10 23.63 -18.26
CA ASP A 40 -11.74 24.94 -18.16
C ASP A 40 -10.97 25.88 -17.19
N PRO A 41 -10.43 27.03 -17.65
CA PRO A 41 -9.70 27.99 -16.81
C PRO A 41 -10.45 28.57 -15.61
N THR A 42 -11.78 28.45 -15.56
CA THR A 42 -12.60 28.93 -14.43
C THR A 42 -12.54 27.99 -13.22
N ARG A 43 -12.12 26.74 -13.42
CA ARG A 43 -12.04 25.71 -12.38
C ARG A 43 -10.75 25.84 -11.53
N PRO A 44 -10.67 25.18 -10.37
CA PRO A 44 -9.44 25.14 -9.58
C PRO A 44 -8.24 24.73 -10.43
N THR A 45 -7.13 25.45 -10.29
CA THR A 45 -5.96 25.27 -11.15
C THR A 45 -4.97 24.29 -10.54
N VAL A 46 -4.59 23.25 -11.29
CA VAL A 46 -3.60 22.25 -10.93
C VAL A 46 -2.34 22.44 -11.78
N ILE A 47 -1.20 22.74 -11.16
CA ILE A 47 0.10 22.87 -11.84
C ILE A 47 0.89 21.57 -11.72
N LEU A 48 1.27 21.00 -12.86
CA LEU A 48 2.06 19.78 -12.98
C LEU A 48 3.52 20.09 -13.28
N VAL A 49 4.42 19.56 -12.45
CA VAL A 49 5.86 19.88 -12.51
C VAL A 49 6.68 18.61 -12.66
N HIS A 50 7.29 18.43 -13.83
CA HIS A 50 7.99 17.20 -14.20
C HIS A 50 9.36 17.06 -13.52
N GLY A 51 9.84 15.81 -13.47
CA GLY A 51 11.16 15.44 -12.96
C GLY A 51 12.25 15.38 -14.02
N TYR A 52 13.42 14.89 -13.62
CA TYR A 52 14.55 14.63 -14.51
C TYR A 52 14.64 13.13 -14.81
N PRO A 53 14.98 12.72 -16.05
CA PRO A 53 15.33 13.52 -17.22
C PRO A 53 14.14 13.77 -18.14
N ASP A 54 12.96 14.00 -17.57
CA ASP A 54 11.71 14.16 -18.28
C ASP A 54 11.43 15.63 -18.63
N ASN A 55 10.34 15.84 -19.38
CA ASN A 55 9.72 17.13 -19.68
C ASN A 55 8.21 17.05 -19.37
N SER A 56 7.43 18.09 -19.69
CA SER A 56 5.99 18.16 -19.39
C SER A 56 5.16 17.01 -19.98
N GLU A 57 5.60 16.35 -21.06
CA GLU A 57 4.86 15.26 -21.72
C GLU A 57 4.69 14.01 -20.84
N VAL A 58 5.48 13.87 -19.78
CA VAL A 58 5.30 12.79 -18.78
C VAL A 58 3.92 12.86 -18.11
N TRP A 59 3.26 14.02 -18.17
CA TRP A 59 1.98 14.28 -17.55
C TRP A 59 0.78 14.10 -18.48
N ASP A 60 0.97 13.87 -19.79
CA ASP A 60 -0.14 13.94 -20.75
C ASP A 60 -1.33 13.03 -20.37
N ALA A 61 -1.06 11.80 -19.91
CA ALA A 61 -2.10 10.88 -19.44
C ALA A 61 -2.80 11.40 -18.17
N LEU A 62 -2.05 11.84 -17.16
CA LEU A 62 -2.60 12.37 -15.92
C LEU A 62 -3.40 13.67 -16.16
N ALA A 63 -2.90 14.56 -17.01
CA ALA A 63 -3.54 15.82 -17.35
C ALA A 63 -4.89 15.57 -18.03
N GLY A 64 -4.97 14.61 -18.96
CA GLY A 64 -6.22 14.20 -19.58
C GLY A 64 -7.27 13.72 -18.58
N LEU A 65 -6.86 12.95 -17.57
CA LEU A 65 -7.76 12.46 -16.50
C LEU A 65 -8.24 13.56 -15.55
N LEU A 66 -7.39 14.55 -15.26
CA LEU A 66 -7.70 15.66 -14.35
C LEU A 66 -8.45 16.81 -15.02
N ALA A 67 -8.31 16.98 -16.34
CA ALA A 67 -8.90 18.09 -17.09
C ALA A 67 -10.43 18.11 -17.09
N HIS A 68 -11.08 16.99 -16.75
CA HIS A 68 -12.53 16.94 -16.56
C HIS A 68 -12.99 17.73 -15.33
N ASP A 69 -12.17 17.90 -14.30
CA ASP A 69 -12.58 18.53 -13.04
C ASP A 69 -11.78 19.81 -12.74
N PHE A 70 -10.63 20.00 -13.39
CA PHE A 70 -9.67 21.05 -13.06
C PHE A 70 -9.15 21.78 -14.30
N HIS A 71 -8.67 23.00 -14.10
CA HIS A 71 -7.78 23.66 -15.05
C HIS A 71 -6.37 23.12 -14.84
N VAL A 72 -5.87 22.28 -15.74
CA VAL A 72 -4.58 21.62 -15.58
C VAL A 72 -3.53 22.33 -16.42
N VAL A 73 -2.39 22.68 -15.82
CA VAL A 73 -1.28 23.32 -16.52
C VAL A 73 0.01 22.54 -16.25
N ALA A 74 0.72 22.15 -17.29
CA ALA A 74 2.07 21.60 -17.18
C ALA A 74 3.06 22.53 -17.89
N TYR A 75 4.25 22.71 -17.34
CA TYR A 75 5.30 23.48 -18.01
C TYR A 75 6.62 22.73 -18.03
N ASP A 76 7.38 22.97 -19.09
CA ASP A 76 8.76 22.53 -19.20
C ASP A 76 9.63 23.41 -18.31
N VAL A 77 10.29 22.81 -17.33
CA VAL A 77 11.24 23.50 -16.45
C VAL A 77 12.41 24.03 -17.29
N ARG A 78 13.00 25.16 -16.90
CA ARG A 78 14.18 25.74 -17.57
C ARG A 78 15.21 24.65 -17.94
N GLY A 79 15.65 24.65 -19.20
CA GLY A 79 16.60 23.66 -19.72
C GLY A 79 16.03 22.31 -20.12
N ALA A 80 14.72 22.09 -19.99
CA ALA A 80 14.02 20.89 -20.46
C ALA A 80 13.06 21.23 -21.61
N GLY A 81 12.80 20.23 -22.47
CA GLY A 81 11.80 20.31 -23.53
C GLY A 81 11.99 21.52 -24.44
N GLN A 82 10.94 22.33 -24.57
CA GLN A 82 10.94 23.53 -25.41
C GLN A 82 11.23 24.84 -24.64
N SER A 83 11.55 24.74 -23.35
CA SER A 83 11.94 25.91 -22.54
C SER A 83 13.36 26.34 -22.83
N THR A 84 13.63 27.64 -22.64
CA THR A 84 14.99 28.19 -22.74
C THR A 84 15.95 27.43 -21.84
N ALA A 85 17.17 27.18 -22.33
CA ALA A 85 18.21 26.43 -21.64
C ALA A 85 19.39 27.31 -21.24
N PRO A 86 19.43 27.84 -20.00
CA PRO A 86 20.58 28.58 -19.50
C PRO A 86 21.87 27.75 -19.56
N THR A 87 22.99 28.40 -19.87
CA THR A 87 24.30 27.74 -20.00
C THR A 87 25.04 27.62 -18.65
N ARG A 88 24.76 28.52 -17.71
CA ARG A 88 25.45 28.58 -16.40
C ARG A 88 24.71 27.74 -15.36
N THR A 89 25.43 26.87 -14.64
CA THR A 89 24.88 26.05 -13.54
C THR A 89 24.15 26.88 -12.48
N LYS A 90 24.64 28.08 -12.14
CA LYS A 90 24.00 28.97 -11.15
C LYS A 90 22.57 29.39 -11.54
N ALA A 91 22.21 29.33 -12.82
CA ALA A 91 20.87 29.63 -13.31
C ALA A 91 19.86 28.50 -13.03
N TYR A 92 20.30 27.35 -12.53
CA TYR A 92 19.45 26.22 -12.12
C TYR A 92 19.25 26.13 -10.60
N ARG A 93 19.60 27.19 -9.86
CA ARG A 93 19.39 27.24 -8.41
C ARG A 93 17.90 27.23 -8.07
N LEU A 94 17.53 26.59 -6.98
CA LEU A 94 16.13 26.50 -6.50
C LEU A 94 15.40 27.85 -6.45
N GLY A 95 16.07 28.94 -6.07
CA GLY A 95 15.49 30.29 -6.11
C GLY A 95 15.07 30.74 -7.51
N LYS A 96 15.83 30.38 -8.55
CA LYS A 96 15.47 30.66 -9.96
C LYS A 96 14.32 29.81 -10.46
N LEU A 97 14.23 28.56 -10.01
CA LEU A 97 13.10 27.69 -10.28
C LEU A 97 11.82 28.20 -9.58
N THR A 98 11.98 28.86 -8.43
CA THR A 98 10.89 29.52 -7.73
C THR A 98 10.40 30.75 -8.50
N ASP A 99 11.31 31.57 -9.03
CA ASP A 99 10.95 32.72 -9.88
C ASP A 99 10.16 32.25 -11.13
N ASP A 100 10.55 31.12 -11.73
CA ASP A 100 9.81 30.49 -12.84
C ASP A 100 8.41 30.07 -12.46
N PHE A 101 8.27 29.40 -11.32
CA PHE A 101 6.98 28.95 -10.83
C PHE A 101 6.04 30.14 -10.56
N ILE A 102 6.56 31.22 -9.95
CA ILE A 102 5.83 32.48 -9.75
C ILE A 102 5.31 33.03 -11.09
N ALA A 103 6.17 33.11 -12.11
CA ALA A 103 5.76 33.61 -13.42
C ALA A 103 4.66 32.73 -14.06
N VAL A 104 4.72 31.41 -13.89
CA VAL A 104 3.69 30.49 -14.38
C VAL A 104 2.37 30.72 -13.65
N ILE A 105 2.36 30.75 -12.31
CA ILE A 105 1.12 30.96 -11.56
C ILE A 105 0.51 32.34 -11.81
N ASP A 106 1.32 33.39 -12.01
CA ASP A 106 0.83 34.72 -12.35
C ASP A 106 0.18 34.75 -13.73
N ALA A 107 0.69 33.94 -14.67
CA ALA A 107 0.12 33.84 -16.02
C ALA A 107 -1.21 33.07 -16.08
N VAL A 108 -1.40 32.07 -15.21
CA VAL A 108 -2.55 31.13 -15.33
C VAL A 108 -3.56 31.22 -14.19
N SER A 109 -3.17 31.73 -13.02
CA SER A 109 -4.01 31.86 -11.83
C SER A 109 -3.53 33.02 -10.95
N PRO A 110 -3.64 34.28 -11.42
CA PRO A 110 -3.09 35.44 -10.71
C PRO A 110 -3.79 35.69 -9.37
N ASN A 111 -5.10 35.38 -9.29
CA ASN A 111 -5.96 35.78 -8.17
C ASN A 111 -6.40 34.62 -7.28
N ARG A 112 -5.97 33.39 -7.57
CA ARG A 112 -6.32 32.19 -6.80
C ARG A 112 -5.07 31.38 -6.47
N ALA A 113 -5.12 30.68 -5.36
CA ALA A 113 -4.10 29.71 -5.03
C ALA A 113 -4.19 28.51 -5.98
N VAL A 114 -3.05 27.90 -6.31
CA VAL A 114 -2.99 26.72 -7.18
C VAL A 114 -2.73 25.44 -6.39
N HIS A 115 -3.12 24.30 -6.93
CA HIS A 115 -2.71 22.99 -6.43
C HIS A 115 -1.49 22.51 -7.18
N LEU A 116 -0.42 22.19 -6.46
CA LEU A 116 0.84 21.76 -7.04
C LEU A 116 0.88 20.22 -7.06
N VAL A 117 1.23 19.63 -8.20
CA VAL A 117 1.52 18.20 -8.31
C VAL A 117 2.85 18.04 -8.99
N ALA A 118 3.74 17.23 -8.41
CA ALA A 118 5.10 17.16 -8.90
C ALA A 118 5.72 15.78 -8.73
N HIS A 119 6.63 15.45 -9.64
CA HIS A 119 7.33 14.17 -9.69
C HIS A 119 8.85 14.37 -9.73
N ASP A 120 9.61 13.52 -9.03
CA ASP A 120 11.08 13.50 -9.01
C ASP A 120 11.69 14.90 -8.77
N TRP A 121 12.53 15.44 -9.66
CA TRP A 121 13.10 16.79 -9.48
C TRP A 121 12.04 17.88 -9.40
N GLY A 122 10.92 17.70 -10.10
CA GLY A 122 9.73 18.53 -9.97
C GLY A 122 9.23 18.54 -8.54
N SER A 123 9.25 17.38 -7.87
CA SER A 123 8.89 17.26 -6.46
C SER A 123 9.94 17.91 -5.54
N ILE A 124 11.23 17.79 -5.86
CA ILE A 124 12.29 18.48 -5.10
C ILE A 124 12.11 20.02 -5.16
N GLN A 125 11.85 20.57 -6.34
CA GLN A 125 11.58 22.01 -6.47
C GLN A 125 10.20 22.40 -5.91
N GLY A 126 9.20 21.52 -5.98
CA GLY A 126 7.91 21.72 -5.31
C GLY A 126 8.03 21.86 -3.79
N TRP A 127 8.96 21.13 -3.17
CA TRP A 127 9.31 21.35 -1.77
C TRP A 127 9.93 22.72 -1.50
N GLU A 128 10.72 23.27 -2.43
CA GLU A 128 11.17 24.66 -2.31
C GLU A 128 9.97 25.61 -2.35
N PHE A 129 9.03 25.40 -3.28
CA PHE A 129 7.87 26.28 -3.48
C PHE A 129 6.95 26.33 -2.26
N VAL A 130 6.57 25.15 -1.73
CA VAL A 130 5.64 25.03 -0.60
C VAL A 130 6.25 25.46 0.74
N THR A 131 7.56 25.71 0.79
CA THR A 131 8.25 26.18 1.99
C THR A 131 8.81 27.59 1.85
N GLU A 132 8.55 28.25 0.72
CA GLU A 132 8.99 29.62 0.43
C GLU A 132 7.92 30.62 0.86
N GLU A 133 8.32 31.62 1.66
CA GLU A 133 7.40 32.62 2.19
C GLU A 133 6.75 33.47 1.08
N ARG A 134 7.49 33.75 0.00
CA ARG A 134 6.97 34.48 -1.18
C ARG A 134 5.77 33.80 -1.85
N LEU A 135 5.58 32.50 -1.62
CA LEU A 135 4.51 31.69 -2.20
C LEU A 135 3.42 31.32 -1.17
N ARG A 136 3.53 31.79 0.07
CA ARG A 136 2.49 31.56 1.09
C ARG A 136 1.17 32.16 0.60
N GLY A 137 0.11 31.37 0.68
CA GLY A 137 -1.22 31.76 0.18
C GLY A 137 -1.39 31.68 -1.34
N ARG A 138 -0.33 31.38 -2.11
CA ARG A 138 -0.42 31.12 -3.56
C ARG A 138 -0.51 29.63 -3.89
N ILE A 139 -0.28 28.74 -2.92
CA ILE A 139 -0.39 27.28 -3.07
C ILE A 139 -1.45 26.78 -2.09
N ALA A 140 -2.52 26.17 -2.61
CA ALA A 140 -3.62 25.63 -1.83
C ALA A 140 -3.31 24.22 -1.30
N SER A 141 -2.66 23.38 -2.11
CA SER A 141 -2.21 22.05 -1.71
C SER A 141 -1.02 21.60 -2.56
N TYR A 142 -0.28 20.60 -2.07
CA TYR A 142 0.86 20.03 -2.77
C TYR A 142 0.85 18.50 -2.73
N THR A 143 0.91 17.85 -3.90
CA THR A 143 1.14 16.40 -4.05
C THR A 143 2.56 16.15 -4.58
N SER A 144 3.39 15.55 -3.74
CA SER A 144 4.77 15.13 -4.01
C SER A 144 4.82 13.64 -4.38
N CYS A 145 5.43 13.29 -5.51
CA CYS A 145 5.74 11.90 -5.86
C CYS A 145 7.24 11.72 -6.13
N SER A 146 7.90 10.81 -5.40
CA SER A 146 9.30 10.42 -5.65
C SER A 146 10.35 11.55 -5.71
N GLY A 147 10.23 12.61 -4.92
CA GLY A 147 11.30 13.62 -4.78
C GLY A 147 11.26 14.32 -3.43
N PRO A 148 12.27 14.16 -2.57
CA PRO A 148 12.24 14.69 -1.21
C PRO A 148 12.70 16.15 -1.12
N CYS A 149 12.33 16.85 -0.05
CA CYS A 149 12.97 18.12 0.29
C CYS A 149 14.44 17.89 0.66
N LEU A 150 15.39 18.51 -0.05
CA LEU A 150 16.82 18.31 0.19
C LEU A 150 17.25 18.73 1.60
N ASP A 151 16.69 19.84 2.10
CA ASP A 151 16.95 20.31 3.47
C ASP A 151 16.48 19.28 4.52
N HIS A 152 15.30 18.69 4.33
CA HIS A 152 14.76 17.66 5.24
C HIS A 152 15.54 16.36 5.19
N VAL A 153 16.04 15.96 4.01
CA VAL A 153 16.92 14.79 3.86
C VAL A 153 18.18 14.98 4.71
N ALA A 154 18.80 16.16 4.65
CA ALA A 154 19.99 16.45 5.46
C ALA A 154 19.70 16.31 6.96
N TYR A 155 18.59 16.88 7.46
CA TYR A 155 18.18 16.70 8.85
C TYR A 155 17.84 15.25 9.21
N TRP A 156 17.21 14.51 8.30
CA TRP A 156 16.89 13.10 8.46
C TRP A 156 18.16 12.24 8.60
N MET A 157 19.19 12.50 7.78
CA MET A 157 20.48 11.82 7.85
C MET A 157 21.19 12.17 9.16
N ARG A 158 21.30 13.47 9.49
CA ARG A 158 21.94 13.94 10.74
C ARG A 158 21.29 13.31 11.98
N ALA A 159 19.97 13.31 12.07
CA ALA A 159 19.26 12.75 13.22
C ALA A 159 19.54 11.25 13.44
N ARG A 160 19.68 10.47 12.34
CA ARG A 160 19.95 9.03 12.41
C ARG A 160 21.41 8.70 12.70
N LEU A 161 22.33 9.57 12.31
CA LEU A 161 23.76 9.45 12.62
C LEU A 161 24.07 9.89 14.06
N LEU A 162 23.32 10.83 14.61
CA LEU A 162 23.47 11.28 16.02
C LEU A 162 22.97 10.23 17.03
N ARG A 163 22.03 9.36 16.65
CA ARG A 163 21.55 8.22 17.47
C ARG A 163 21.62 6.92 16.66
N PRO A 164 22.83 6.37 16.44
CA PRO A 164 23.01 5.24 15.56
C PRO A 164 22.43 3.96 16.17
N THR A 165 21.59 3.28 15.39
CA THR A 165 21.13 1.91 15.63
C THR A 165 21.40 1.12 14.35
N PRO A 166 21.55 -0.22 14.40
CA PRO A 166 21.75 -1.01 13.18
C PRO A 166 20.68 -0.75 12.11
N ARG A 167 19.42 -0.55 12.54
CA ARG A 167 18.31 -0.23 11.65
C ARG A 167 18.39 1.18 11.07
N SER A 168 18.78 2.20 11.86
CA SER A 168 18.89 3.58 11.36
C SER A 168 20.06 3.74 10.39
N ILE A 169 21.20 3.10 10.68
CA ILE A 169 22.35 3.03 9.77
C ILE A 169 21.95 2.33 8.46
N GLY A 170 21.27 1.19 8.54
CA GLY A 170 20.79 0.47 7.36
C GLY A 170 19.88 1.30 6.46
N LYS A 171 19.03 2.16 7.04
CA LYS A 171 18.21 3.11 6.28
C LYS A 171 19.05 4.15 5.54
N VAL A 172 20.05 4.75 6.21
CA VAL A 172 20.92 5.77 5.60
C VAL A 172 21.75 5.16 4.46
N LEU A 173 22.40 4.01 4.71
CA LEU A 173 23.15 3.28 3.69
C LEU A 173 22.25 2.88 2.51
N GLY A 174 21.05 2.38 2.81
CA GLY A 174 20.07 2.02 1.80
C GLY A 174 19.66 3.19 0.90
N GLN A 175 19.62 4.42 1.42
CA GLN A 175 19.37 5.62 0.61
C GLN A 175 20.62 6.02 -0.20
N LEU A 176 21.82 5.98 0.41
CA LEU A 176 23.07 6.32 -0.30
C LEU A 176 23.29 5.42 -1.52
N VAL A 177 23.02 4.11 -1.38
CA VAL A 177 23.09 3.16 -2.50
C VAL A 177 22.10 3.52 -3.60
N ARG A 178 20.87 3.91 -3.24
CA ARG A 178 19.85 4.30 -4.23
C ARG A 178 20.20 5.62 -4.92
N SER A 179 20.88 6.53 -4.23
CA SER A 179 21.32 7.84 -4.74
C SER A 179 22.76 7.87 -5.28
N TRP A 180 23.37 6.73 -5.60
CA TRP A 180 24.75 6.67 -6.12
C TRP A 180 24.98 7.57 -7.35
N TYR A 181 23.94 7.70 -8.19
CA TYR A 181 23.96 8.51 -9.41
C TYR A 181 24.17 10.00 -9.13
N VAL A 182 23.82 10.47 -7.93
CA VAL A 182 24.06 11.86 -7.51
C VAL A 182 25.57 12.14 -7.48
N LEU A 183 26.38 11.21 -6.97
CA LEU A 183 27.84 11.35 -6.95
C LEU A 183 28.40 11.36 -8.39
N LEU A 184 27.92 10.45 -9.24
CA LEU A 184 28.27 10.42 -10.66
C LEU A 184 27.99 11.78 -11.33
N PHE A 185 26.82 12.37 -11.08
CA PHE A 185 26.42 13.66 -11.67
C PHE A 185 27.27 14.86 -11.23
N HIS A 186 28.01 14.74 -10.12
CA HIS A 186 28.95 15.76 -9.67
C HIS A 186 30.36 15.59 -10.28
N LEU A 187 30.68 14.45 -10.91
CA LEU A 187 31.94 14.29 -11.62
C LEU A 187 31.99 15.20 -12.87
N PRO A 188 33.13 15.87 -13.15
CA PRO A 188 33.28 16.68 -14.35
C PRO A 188 33.26 15.78 -15.60
N VAL A 189 32.68 16.28 -16.70
CA VAL A 189 32.63 15.64 -18.04
C VAL A 189 31.84 14.33 -18.15
N LEU A 190 32.01 13.38 -17.24
CA LEU A 190 31.45 12.02 -17.25
C LEU A 190 29.93 11.95 -17.49
N PRO A 191 29.06 12.69 -16.77
CA PRO A 191 27.60 12.64 -17.00
C PRO A 191 27.17 13.10 -18.39
N GLY A 192 27.82 14.15 -18.90
CA GLY A 192 27.56 14.64 -20.25
C GLY A 192 28.03 13.63 -21.30
N LEU A 193 29.17 12.99 -21.07
CA LEU A 193 29.74 11.97 -21.94
C LEU A 193 28.86 10.69 -21.99
N THR A 194 28.38 10.20 -20.84
CA THR A 194 27.54 8.98 -20.78
C THR A 194 26.20 9.18 -21.50
N TRP A 195 25.54 10.33 -21.31
CA TRP A 195 24.35 10.69 -22.09
C TRP A 195 24.64 10.88 -23.58
N ARG A 196 25.80 11.45 -23.93
CA ARG A 196 26.20 11.69 -25.32
C ARG A 196 26.47 10.41 -26.10
N LEU A 197 27.11 9.43 -25.46
CA LEU A 197 27.61 8.20 -26.10
C LEU A 197 26.60 7.05 -26.09
N TRP A 198 25.99 6.75 -24.95
CA TRP A 198 25.23 5.50 -24.78
C TRP A 198 23.85 5.68 -24.13
N LEU A 199 23.76 6.47 -23.04
CA LEU A 199 22.54 6.57 -22.24
C LEU A 199 21.37 7.16 -23.03
N GLY A 200 21.55 8.25 -23.80
CA GLY A 200 20.44 8.91 -24.49
C GLY A 200 19.70 8.04 -25.51
N ARG A 201 20.42 7.17 -26.24
CA ARG A 201 19.83 6.22 -27.21
C ARG A 201 19.25 4.98 -26.53
N ALA A 202 19.86 4.54 -25.42
CA ALA A 202 19.43 3.35 -24.69
C ALA A 202 18.33 3.63 -23.66
N TRP A 203 18.13 4.89 -23.25
CA TRP A 203 17.28 5.27 -22.12
C TRP A 203 15.85 4.72 -22.19
N PRO A 204 15.11 4.84 -23.32
CA PRO A 204 13.76 4.26 -23.39
C PRO A 204 13.75 2.73 -23.25
N ARG A 205 14.80 2.03 -23.73
CA ARG A 205 14.93 0.58 -23.58
C ARG A 205 15.29 0.18 -22.15
N VAL A 206 16.15 0.96 -21.50
CA VAL A 206 16.51 0.78 -20.09
C VAL A 206 15.29 0.98 -19.21
N LEU A 207 14.52 2.06 -19.40
CA LEU A 207 13.28 2.31 -18.66
C LEU A 207 12.23 1.21 -18.90
N ARG A 208 12.01 0.77 -20.15
CA ARG A 208 11.14 -0.38 -20.43
C ARG A 208 11.53 -1.63 -19.64
N ARG A 209 12.82 -1.96 -19.58
CA ARG A 209 13.29 -3.18 -18.90
C ARG A 209 13.32 -3.02 -17.38
N VAL A 210 13.77 -1.88 -16.88
CA VAL A 210 14.00 -1.66 -15.45
C VAL A 210 12.74 -1.20 -14.75
N GLU A 211 11.94 -0.36 -15.38
CA GLU A 211 10.77 0.31 -14.79
C GLU A 211 9.43 -0.21 -15.33
N LYS A 212 9.45 -1.13 -16.32
CA LYS A 212 8.25 -1.67 -16.98
C LYS A 212 7.33 -0.58 -17.57
N THR A 213 7.90 0.56 -17.95
CA THR A 213 7.19 1.74 -18.50
C THR A 213 7.20 1.74 -20.03
N GLN A 214 6.17 2.26 -20.69
CA GLN A 214 6.16 2.48 -22.15
C GLN A 214 6.39 3.96 -22.52
N ILE A 215 7.42 4.60 -21.95
CA ILE A 215 7.74 6.00 -22.30
C ILE A 215 8.21 6.07 -23.76
N ALA A 216 7.51 6.87 -24.56
CA ALA A 216 7.85 7.11 -25.95
C ALA A 216 9.20 7.85 -26.05
N PRO A 217 10.06 7.52 -27.03
CA PRO A 217 11.27 8.29 -27.28
C PRO A 217 10.92 9.73 -27.67
N ARG A 218 11.51 10.71 -26.96
CA ARG A 218 11.30 12.14 -27.25
C ARG A 218 12.50 12.74 -27.97
N PRO A 219 12.30 13.70 -28.91
CA PRO A 219 13.40 14.37 -29.60
C PRO A 219 14.38 15.08 -28.66
N THR A 220 13.88 15.68 -27.57
CA THR A 220 14.69 16.45 -26.62
C THR A 220 15.38 15.61 -25.54
N GLN A 221 15.04 14.32 -25.40
CA GLN A 221 15.45 13.43 -24.30
C GLN A 221 16.96 13.48 -23.97
N LYS A 222 17.80 13.50 -25.01
CA LYS A 222 19.25 13.57 -24.86
C LYS A 222 19.70 14.91 -24.29
N GLN A 223 19.13 16.01 -24.79
CA GLN A 223 19.48 17.36 -24.35
C GLN A 223 18.98 17.61 -22.93
N ASP A 224 17.76 17.18 -22.61
CA ASP A 224 17.15 17.27 -21.28
C ASP A 224 18.00 16.52 -20.24
N GLY A 225 18.43 15.29 -20.58
CA GLY A 225 19.33 14.50 -19.74
C GLY A 225 20.69 15.16 -19.49
N ILE A 226 21.27 15.84 -20.49
CA ILE A 226 22.55 16.53 -20.31
C ILE A 226 22.39 17.82 -19.49
N ARG A 227 21.38 18.64 -19.82
CA ARG A 227 21.16 19.95 -19.21
C ARG A 227 20.69 19.84 -17.77
N GLY A 228 19.77 18.90 -17.50
CA GLY A 228 19.19 18.65 -16.20
C GLY A 228 20.20 18.20 -15.12
N VAL A 229 21.39 17.71 -15.50
CA VAL A 229 22.51 17.49 -14.55
C VAL A 229 22.86 18.78 -13.78
N SER A 230 22.62 19.95 -14.38
CA SER A 230 22.83 21.25 -13.74
C SER A 230 21.93 21.46 -12.51
N LEU A 231 20.74 20.86 -12.46
CA LEU A 231 19.84 20.91 -11.29
C LEU A 231 20.50 20.27 -10.07
N TYR A 232 21.13 19.11 -10.26
CA TYR A 232 21.88 18.42 -9.21
C TYR A 232 23.07 19.27 -8.75
N ARG A 233 23.92 19.69 -9.68
CA ARG A 233 25.16 20.43 -9.38
C ARG A 233 24.91 21.79 -8.71
N ALA A 234 23.80 22.44 -9.04
CA ALA A 234 23.48 23.75 -8.49
C ALA A 234 22.99 23.70 -7.03
N ASN A 235 22.38 22.58 -6.62
CA ASN A 235 21.55 22.55 -5.41
C ASN A 235 21.91 21.45 -4.40
N PHE A 236 22.23 20.24 -4.86
CA PHE A 236 22.22 19.05 -4.00
C PHE A 236 23.24 19.13 -2.85
N ILE A 237 24.53 19.29 -3.18
CA ILE A 237 25.61 19.39 -2.18
C ILE A 237 25.35 20.55 -1.21
N ARG A 238 24.97 21.71 -1.74
CA ARG A 238 24.71 22.90 -0.91
C ARG A 238 23.65 22.65 0.16
N CYS A 239 22.51 22.08 -0.23
CA CYS A 239 21.42 21.81 0.72
C CYS A 239 21.81 20.73 1.74
N LEU A 240 22.64 19.75 1.35
CA LEU A 240 23.08 18.69 2.25
C LEU A 240 24.03 19.19 3.36
N PHE A 241 24.97 20.08 3.00
CA PHE A 241 25.96 20.62 3.95
C PHE A 241 25.42 21.80 4.77
N THR A 242 24.61 22.67 4.16
CA THR A 242 24.01 23.85 4.82
C THR A 242 22.48 23.80 4.74
N PRO A 243 21.81 22.87 5.43
CA PRO A 243 20.36 22.74 5.39
C PRO A 243 19.68 23.86 6.17
N ARG A 244 18.54 24.30 5.65
CA ARG A 244 17.64 25.31 6.24
C ARG A 244 16.47 24.63 6.95
N LYS A 245 16.03 25.15 8.09
CA LYS A 245 14.77 24.71 8.70
C LYS A 245 13.61 25.28 7.90
N ARG A 246 12.87 24.42 7.22
CA ARG A 246 11.81 24.81 6.28
C ARG A 246 10.53 24.06 6.59
N TYR A 247 9.43 24.79 6.74
CA TYR A 247 8.11 24.23 7.06
C TYR A 247 7.16 24.50 5.90
N ALA A 248 6.35 23.51 5.55
CA ALA A 248 5.36 23.66 4.49
C ALA A 248 4.25 24.62 4.97
N HIS A 249 3.93 25.63 4.15
CA HIS A 249 2.86 26.59 4.44
C HIS A 249 1.49 26.14 3.92
N ALA A 250 1.43 25.06 3.14
CA ALA A 250 0.22 24.45 2.60
C ALA A 250 0.09 22.97 2.99
N PRO A 251 -1.13 22.38 2.96
CA PRO A 251 -1.38 20.94 2.97
C PRO A 251 -0.47 20.17 1.99
N VAL A 252 0.16 19.09 2.46
CA VAL A 252 1.01 18.23 1.60
C VAL A 252 0.59 16.77 1.64
N GLN A 253 0.42 16.18 0.47
CA GLN A 253 0.35 14.75 0.25
C GLN A 253 1.66 14.25 -0.35
N VAL A 254 2.15 13.12 0.15
CA VAL A 254 3.29 12.40 -0.44
C VAL A 254 2.83 11.03 -0.91
N ILE A 255 2.91 10.80 -2.22
CA ILE A 255 2.75 9.49 -2.85
C ILE A 255 4.11 8.79 -2.82
N VAL A 256 4.14 7.60 -2.23
CA VAL A 256 5.36 6.82 -1.96
C VAL A 256 5.30 5.51 -2.74
N PRO A 257 6.01 5.40 -3.87
CA PRO A 257 6.11 4.15 -4.60
C PRO A 257 7.01 3.19 -3.83
N THR A 258 6.49 2.03 -3.42
CA THR A 258 7.20 1.11 -2.52
C THR A 258 8.31 0.32 -3.21
N LEU A 259 8.29 0.26 -4.55
CA LEU A 259 9.30 -0.41 -5.38
C LEU A 259 10.28 0.58 -6.04
N ASP A 260 10.30 1.83 -5.58
CA ASP A 260 11.20 2.87 -6.08
C ASP A 260 12.68 2.53 -5.78
N LYS A 261 13.49 2.56 -6.84
CA LYS A 261 14.93 2.26 -6.81
C LYS A 261 15.81 3.48 -6.51
N TYR A 262 15.24 4.68 -6.51
CA TYR A 262 15.93 5.96 -6.42
C TYR A 262 15.62 6.66 -5.10
N VAL A 263 14.35 6.67 -4.68
CA VAL A 263 13.89 7.34 -3.47
C VAL A 263 13.31 6.34 -2.47
N SER A 264 13.94 6.21 -1.30
CA SER A 264 13.45 5.29 -0.28
C SER A 264 12.16 5.80 0.39
N PRO A 265 11.19 4.92 0.67
CA PRO A 265 10.05 5.23 1.53
C PRO A 265 10.45 5.82 2.89
N ALA A 266 11.65 5.49 3.38
CA ALA A 266 12.16 5.95 4.68
C ALA A 266 12.32 7.48 4.78
N LEU A 267 12.48 8.18 3.66
CA LEU A 267 12.61 9.64 3.63
C LEU A 267 11.30 10.36 3.97
N SER A 268 10.16 9.69 3.80
CA SER A 268 8.83 10.25 4.05
C SER A 268 8.28 9.96 5.46
N GLU A 269 9.00 9.16 6.27
CA GLU A 269 8.50 8.68 7.58
C GLU A 269 8.38 9.78 8.63
N ASP A 270 9.26 10.78 8.59
CA ASP A 270 9.37 11.83 9.61
C ASP A 270 9.02 13.22 9.04
N LEU A 271 8.18 13.28 8.00
CA LEU A 271 7.80 14.54 7.36
C LEU A 271 6.72 15.32 8.14
N SER A 272 5.96 14.67 9.01
CA SER A 272 4.93 15.32 9.84
C SER A 272 5.49 16.46 10.71
N ARG A 273 6.76 16.41 11.10
CA ARG A 273 7.41 17.51 11.84
C ARG A 273 7.63 18.78 11.02
N TRP A 274 7.63 18.68 9.69
CA TRP A 274 7.86 19.80 8.76
C TRP A 274 6.59 20.24 8.06
N VAL A 275 5.55 19.40 8.10
CA VAL A 275 4.30 19.58 7.38
C VAL A 275 3.15 19.45 8.37
N PRO A 276 2.52 20.57 8.78
CA PRO A 276 1.44 20.53 9.77
C PRO A 276 0.21 19.73 9.34
N LYS A 277 -0.12 19.75 8.03
CA LYS A 277 -1.21 18.96 7.43
C LYS A 277 -0.61 18.00 6.40
N TYR A 278 -0.38 16.75 6.82
CA TYR A 278 0.39 15.78 6.06
C TYR A 278 -0.39 14.50 5.79
N TRP A 279 -0.42 14.09 4.52
CA TRP A 279 -0.93 12.80 4.08
C TRP A 279 0.15 12.00 3.40
N ARG A 280 0.20 10.70 3.67
CA ARG A 280 1.16 9.77 3.10
C ARG A 280 0.47 8.56 2.53
N ARG A 281 0.51 8.42 1.21
CA ARG A 281 -0.10 7.29 0.49
C ARG A 281 0.99 6.41 -0.11
N GLU A 282 0.86 5.11 0.08
CA GLU A 282 1.79 4.13 -0.52
C GLU A 282 1.16 3.51 -1.75
N LEU A 283 1.98 3.36 -2.80
CA LEU A 283 1.58 2.72 -4.03
C LEU A 283 2.57 1.58 -4.34
N THR A 284 2.08 0.40 -4.71
CA THR A 284 2.95 -0.71 -5.15
C THR A 284 3.39 -0.47 -6.59
N ALA A 285 4.19 0.57 -6.77
CA ALA A 285 4.68 1.04 -8.05
C ALA A 285 6.18 1.29 -7.98
N ARG A 286 6.77 1.39 -9.17
CA ARG A 286 8.15 1.83 -9.36
C ARG A 286 8.18 3.36 -9.52
N HIS A 287 9.27 3.92 -10.01
CA HIS A 287 9.53 5.36 -9.89
C HIS A 287 8.60 6.23 -10.77
N TRP A 288 8.30 5.81 -11.99
CA TRP A 288 7.46 6.57 -12.94
C TRP A 288 5.96 6.35 -12.74
N VAL A 289 5.44 6.71 -11.57
CA VAL A 289 4.01 6.67 -11.25
C VAL A 289 3.14 7.45 -12.25
N PRO A 290 3.49 8.69 -12.67
CA PRO A 290 2.66 9.46 -13.60
C PRO A 290 2.36 8.74 -14.93
N VAL A 291 3.20 7.78 -15.32
CA VAL A 291 3.07 7.03 -16.57
C VAL A 291 2.50 5.64 -16.36
N THR A 292 2.84 4.99 -15.23
CA THR A 292 2.46 3.58 -14.99
C THR A 292 1.16 3.41 -14.22
N HIS A 293 0.78 4.43 -13.43
CA HIS A 293 -0.42 4.44 -12.58
C HIS A 293 -1.11 5.82 -12.63
N PRO A 294 -1.39 6.38 -13.82
CA PRO A 294 -1.97 7.72 -13.94
C PRO A 294 -3.36 7.79 -13.31
N GLU A 295 -4.18 6.73 -13.39
CA GLU A 295 -5.53 6.71 -12.83
C GLU A 295 -5.49 6.77 -11.30
N GLN A 296 -4.66 5.94 -10.65
CA GLN A 296 -4.51 5.98 -9.19
C GLN A 296 -3.93 7.32 -8.74
N MET A 297 -2.97 7.87 -9.47
CA MET A 297 -2.41 9.19 -9.15
C MET A 297 -3.45 10.31 -9.32
N ALA A 298 -4.26 10.27 -10.38
CA ALA A 298 -5.34 11.23 -10.61
C ALA A 298 -6.36 11.19 -9.47
N GLN A 299 -6.78 10.00 -9.05
CA GLN A 299 -7.70 9.84 -7.91
C GLN A 299 -7.11 10.43 -6.63
N MET A 300 -5.85 10.11 -6.30
CA MET A 300 -5.20 10.66 -5.09
C MET A 300 -5.05 12.19 -5.14
N VAL A 301 -4.81 12.75 -6.33
CA VAL A 301 -4.76 14.22 -6.52
C VAL A 301 -6.15 14.82 -6.34
N ARG A 302 -7.17 14.26 -7.00
CA ARG A 302 -8.55 14.72 -6.94
C ARG A 302 -9.06 14.78 -5.49
N GLU A 303 -8.91 13.69 -4.74
CA GLU A 303 -9.36 13.61 -3.34
C GLU A 303 -8.71 14.69 -2.46
N LEU A 304 -7.42 14.98 -2.65
CA LEU A 304 -6.76 16.05 -1.89
C LEU A 304 -7.26 17.43 -2.33
N VAL A 305 -7.35 17.68 -3.63
CA VAL A 305 -7.76 18.97 -4.20
C VAL A 305 -9.18 19.31 -3.75
N GLU A 306 -10.13 18.40 -3.94
CA GLU A 306 -11.54 18.56 -3.55
C GLU A 306 -11.66 18.82 -2.04
N HIS A 307 -10.94 18.07 -1.21
CA HIS A 307 -10.92 18.31 0.23
C HIS A 307 -10.39 19.72 0.56
N THR A 308 -9.32 20.16 -0.10
CA THR A 308 -8.76 21.51 0.14
C THR A 308 -9.61 22.65 -0.38
N GLU A 309 -10.47 22.40 -1.37
CA GLU A 309 -11.46 23.36 -1.88
C GLU A 309 -12.77 23.37 -1.06
N GLY A 310 -12.82 22.60 0.04
CA GLY A 310 -13.93 22.62 1.02
C GLY A 310 -14.83 21.38 1.01
N GLY A 311 -14.50 20.36 0.22
CA GLY A 311 -15.19 19.06 0.25
C GLY A 311 -14.85 18.23 1.49
N ASP A 312 -15.66 17.19 1.71
CA ASP A 312 -15.43 16.21 2.78
C ASP A 312 -14.08 15.51 2.60
N GLU A 313 -13.42 15.14 3.70
CA GLU A 313 -12.21 14.33 3.65
C GLU A 313 -12.63 12.87 3.41
N PRO A 314 -12.39 12.26 2.23
CA PRO A 314 -12.80 10.87 2.00
C PRO A 314 -12.03 9.92 2.91
N GLU A 315 -12.61 8.77 3.23
CA GLU A 315 -12.03 7.80 4.18
C GLU A 315 -10.61 7.36 3.77
N THR A 316 -10.34 7.22 2.47
CA THR A 316 -9.01 6.94 1.91
C THR A 316 -7.98 8.02 2.27
N LEU A 317 -8.40 9.29 2.33
CA LEU A 317 -7.58 10.43 2.72
C LEU A 317 -7.43 10.49 4.25
N GLN A 318 -8.52 10.35 5.01
CA GLN A 318 -8.45 10.32 6.48
C GLN A 318 -7.44 9.29 7.00
N ARG A 319 -7.46 8.07 6.44
CA ARG A 319 -6.49 7.02 6.82
C ARG A 319 -5.05 7.34 6.42
N ALA A 320 -4.87 8.09 5.33
CA ALA A 320 -3.53 8.48 4.88
C ALA A 320 -2.93 9.61 5.72
N ARG A 321 -3.70 10.23 6.63
CA ARG A 321 -3.24 11.32 7.48
C ARG A 321 -2.14 10.89 8.44
N MET A 322 -1.17 11.77 8.64
CA MET A 322 0.06 11.49 9.38
C MET A 322 0.29 12.55 10.46
N ASP A 323 -0.35 12.38 11.62
CA ASP A 323 -0.21 13.32 12.75
C ASP A 323 0.97 12.97 13.68
N SER A 324 1.57 11.78 13.53
CA SER A 324 2.68 11.32 14.38
C SER A 324 3.66 10.44 13.60
N ALA A 325 4.61 9.82 14.29
CA ALA A 325 5.59 8.93 13.67
C ALA A 325 4.90 7.71 13.01
N ARG A 326 5.33 7.37 11.80
CA ARG A 326 4.77 6.25 11.02
C ARG A 326 4.94 4.91 11.73
N LYS A 327 3.83 4.18 11.88
CA LYS A 327 3.82 2.76 12.28
C LYS A 327 3.74 1.87 11.03
N PRO A 328 4.08 0.56 11.13
CA PRO A 328 4.18 -0.32 9.96
C PRO A 328 2.90 -0.44 9.12
N LEU A 329 1.72 -0.39 9.75
CA LEU A 329 0.42 -0.53 9.10
C LEU A 329 -0.37 0.79 9.05
N SER A 330 0.28 1.93 9.29
CA SER A 330 -0.35 3.26 9.14
C SER A 330 -0.97 3.41 7.75
N GLY A 331 -2.24 3.84 7.72
CA GLY A 331 -3.03 4.04 6.51
C GLY A 331 -3.54 2.77 5.83
N LYS A 332 -3.34 1.60 6.44
CA LYS A 332 -3.87 0.33 5.93
C LYS A 332 -5.24 0.01 6.51
N LEU A 333 -6.10 -0.60 5.70
CA LEU A 333 -7.38 -1.16 6.12
C LEU A 333 -7.30 -2.67 6.24
N ALA A 334 -7.60 -3.21 7.42
CA ALA A 334 -7.70 -4.65 7.65
C ALA A 334 -9.16 -5.10 7.80
N VAL A 335 -9.57 -6.12 7.05
CA VAL A 335 -10.85 -6.82 7.23
C VAL A 335 -10.58 -8.12 7.98
N VAL A 336 -11.22 -8.31 9.15
CA VAL A 336 -10.97 -9.48 10.00
C VAL A 336 -12.30 -10.20 10.25
N THR A 337 -12.41 -11.46 9.82
CA THR A 337 -13.57 -12.31 10.11
C THR A 337 -13.37 -13.07 11.42
N GLY A 338 -14.46 -13.30 12.16
CA GLY A 338 -14.38 -13.84 13.52
C GLY A 338 -13.71 -12.85 14.49
N ALA A 339 -13.85 -11.54 14.25
CA ALA A 339 -13.22 -10.49 15.04
C ALA A 339 -13.86 -10.27 16.40
N GLY A 340 -15.00 -10.90 16.68
CA GLY A 340 -15.78 -10.70 17.88
C GLY A 340 -15.15 -11.32 19.12
N SER A 341 -14.20 -12.24 18.99
CA SER A 341 -13.52 -12.88 20.14
C SER A 341 -12.16 -13.50 19.77
N GLY A 342 -11.47 -14.06 20.76
CA GLY A 342 -10.29 -14.94 20.58
C GLY A 342 -9.20 -14.36 19.68
N ILE A 343 -8.65 -15.22 18.80
CA ILE A 343 -7.55 -14.86 17.88
C ILE A 343 -7.93 -13.68 16.97
N GLY A 344 -9.16 -13.65 16.44
CA GLY A 344 -9.61 -12.59 15.53
C GLY A 344 -9.58 -11.21 16.22
N ARG A 345 -10.13 -11.12 17.43
CA ARG A 345 -10.02 -9.89 18.25
C ARG A 345 -8.57 -9.51 18.49
N CYS A 346 -7.73 -10.45 18.92
CA CYS A 346 -6.33 -10.13 19.23
C CYS A 346 -5.53 -9.71 17.99
N ILE A 347 -5.80 -10.29 16.81
CA ILE A 347 -5.23 -9.83 15.53
C ILE A 347 -5.69 -8.41 15.22
N ALA A 348 -6.99 -8.12 15.35
CA ALA A 348 -7.52 -6.79 15.09
C ALA A 348 -6.85 -5.73 15.98
N LEU A 349 -6.71 -6.00 17.27
CA LEU A 349 -6.04 -5.09 18.21
C LEU A 349 -4.54 -4.97 17.95
N GLU A 350 -3.86 -6.06 17.60
CA GLU A 350 -2.43 -6.02 17.27
C GLU A 350 -2.18 -5.20 16.00
N PHE A 351 -3.03 -5.31 14.97
CA PHE A 351 -2.92 -4.50 13.76
C PHE A 351 -3.25 -3.04 14.01
N ALA A 352 -4.28 -2.76 14.80
CA ALA A 352 -4.61 -1.40 15.23
C ALA A 352 -3.45 -0.76 16.01
N LYS A 353 -2.80 -1.47 16.93
CA LYS A 353 -1.59 -0.97 17.62
C LYS A 353 -0.48 -0.53 16.64
N GLN A 354 -0.42 -1.14 15.46
CA GLN A 354 0.52 -0.83 14.38
C GLN A 354 -0.02 0.18 13.34
N GLY A 355 -1.17 0.82 13.60
CA GLY A 355 -1.71 1.93 12.79
C GLY A 355 -2.79 1.57 11.77
N ALA A 356 -3.27 0.32 11.76
CA ALA A 356 -4.31 -0.10 10.81
C ALA A 356 -5.71 0.34 11.25
N ALA A 357 -6.53 0.76 10.28
CA ALA A 357 -7.98 0.80 10.42
C ALA A 357 -8.57 -0.61 10.31
N MET A 358 -9.79 -0.80 10.79
CA MET A 358 -10.39 -2.13 10.96
C MET A 358 -11.82 -2.22 10.43
N VAL A 359 -12.14 -3.31 9.74
CA VAL A 359 -13.52 -3.82 9.58
C VAL A 359 -13.61 -5.11 10.40
N ALA A 360 -14.29 -5.04 11.54
CA ALA A 360 -14.56 -6.18 12.40
C ALA A 360 -15.81 -6.91 11.90
N VAL A 361 -15.60 -8.11 11.37
CA VAL A 361 -16.66 -8.94 10.78
C VAL A 361 -16.92 -10.13 11.68
N ASP A 362 -18.17 -10.30 12.12
CA ASP A 362 -18.57 -11.44 12.96
C ASP A 362 -20.09 -11.66 12.88
N ILE A 363 -20.54 -12.87 13.18
CA ILE A 363 -21.97 -13.15 13.35
C ILE A 363 -22.46 -12.62 14.72
N ASP A 364 -21.58 -12.59 15.73
CA ASP A 364 -21.79 -11.90 17.01
C ASP A 364 -21.45 -10.40 16.88
N THR A 365 -22.47 -9.62 16.54
CA THR A 365 -22.34 -8.16 16.40
C THR A 365 -21.88 -7.48 17.69
N ALA A 366 -22.33 -7.94 18.86
CA ALA A 366 -21.93 -7.36 20.14
C ALA A 366 -20.43 -7.61 20.43
N GLY A 367 -19.94 -8.81 20.09
CA GLY A 367 -18.52 -9.15 20.10
C GLY A 367 -17.71 -8.25 19.18
N ALA A 368 -18.15 -8.06 17.95
CA ALA A 368 -17.49 -7.21 16.97
C ALA A 368 -17.45 -5.74 17.40
N GLU A 369 -18.55 -5.21 17.98
CA GLU A 369 -18.60 -3.84 18.50
C GLU A 369 -17.66 -3.59 19.68
N ARG A 370 -17.50 -4.57 20.57
CA ARG A 370 -16.49 -4.48 21.63
C ARG A 370 -15.08 -4.37 21.03
N THR A 371 -14.77 -5.19 20.02
CA THR A 371 -13.48 -5.12 19.32
C THR A 371 -13.30 -3.76 18.61
N ALA A 372 -14.32 -3.27 17.90
CA ALA A 372 -14.27 -1.98 17.22
C ALA A 372 -14.09 -0.81 18.20
N THR A 373 -14.76 -0.85 19.34
CA THR A 373 -14.59 0.15 20.42
C THR A 373 -13.15 0.18 20.92
N LEU A 374 -12.54 -0.98 21.16
CA LEU A 374 -11.13 -1.07 21.57
C LEU A 374 -10.17 -0.52 20.48
N VAL A 375 -10.47 -0.74 19.19
CA VAL A 375 -9.68 -0.15 18.09
C VAL A 375 -9.83 1.37 18.04
N ARG A 376 -11.05 1.90 18.23
CA ARG A 376 -11.29 3.36 18.32
C ARG A 376 -10.55 4.00 19.49
N LEU A 377 -10.52 3.33 20.65
CA LEU A 377 -9.73 3.77 21.82
C LEU A 377 -8.22 3.80 21.56
N LEU A 378 -7.71 3.03 20.59
CA LEU A 378 -6.32 3.12 20.12
C LEU A 378 -6.08 4.27 19.13
N GLY A 379 -7.12 5.06 18.80
CA GLY A 379 -7.05 6.20 17.89
C GLY A 379 -7.18 5.84 16.41
N HIS A 380 -7.85 4.73 16.09
CA HIS A 380 -7.98 4.24 14.71
C HIS A 380 -9.44 3.99 14.30
N HIS A 381 -9.73 4.15 13.02
CA HIS A 381 -11.05 3.93 12.45
C HIS A 381 -11.44 2.44 12.57
N ALA A 382 -12.67 2.18 12.99
CA ALA A 382 -13.21 0.83 13.10
C ALA A 382 -14.67 0.77 12.68
N TYR A 383 -14.99 -0.23 11.87
CA TYR A 383 -16.31 -0.53 11.35
C TYR A 383 -16.74 -1.92 11.79
N VAL A 384 -18.05 -2.14 11.92
CA VAL A 384 -18.62 -3.45 12.25
C VAL A 384 -19.57 -3.91 11.16
N ARG A 385 -19.48 -5.18 10.78
CA ARG A 385 -20.40 -5.82 9.85
C ARG A 385 -20.81 -7.19 10.37
N LYS A 386 -22.13 -7.41 10.45
CA LYS A 386 -22.70 -8.72 10.74
C LYS A 386 -22.73 -9.54 9.46
N VAL A 387 -21.93 -10.59 9.38
CA VAL A 387 -21.82 -11.42 8.18
C VAL A 387 -21.68 -12.89 8.58
N ASP A 388 -22.50 -13.75 7.99
CA ASP A 388 -22.20 -15.17 7.91
C ASP A 388 -21.19 -15.39 6.78
N VAL A 389 -19.97 -15.77 7.15
CA VAL A 389 -18.88 -15.97 6.20
C VAL A 389 -19.16 -17.08 5.19
N GLY A 390 -19.99 -18.08 5.53
CA GLY A 390 -20.34 -19.13 4.58
C GLY A 390 -21.38 -18.71 3.55
N SER A 391 -22.05 -17.56 3.74
CA SER A 391 -22.96 -17.01 2.76
C SER A 391 -22.20 -16.23 1.68
N ALA A 392 -22.23 -16.72 0.44
CA ALA A 392 -21.63 -16.05 -0.70
C ALA A 392 -22.18 -14.62 -0.88
N GLU A 393 -23.50 -14.47 -0.81
CA GLU A 393 -24.21 -13.19 -0.97
C GLU A 393 -23.76 -12.16 0.07
N GLN A 394 -23.71 -12.53 1.36
CA GLN A 394 -23.31 -11.59 2.40
C GLN A 394 -21.82 -11.21 2.29
N MET A 395 -20.96 -12.14 1.86
CA MET A 395 -19.54 -11.87 1.64
C MET A 395 -19.32 -10.98 0.40
N GLU A 396 -20.13 -11.12 -0.64
CA GLU A 396 -20.13 -10.23 -1.82
C GLU A 396 -20.56 -8.82 -1.42
N ALA A 397 -21.68 -8.68 -0.71
CA ALA A 397 -22.12 -7.38 -0.18
C ALA A 397 -21.08 -6.71 0.73
N LEU A 398 -20.37 -7.50 1.56
CA LEU A 398 -19.27 -6.99 2.37
C LEU A 398 -18.11 -6.47 1.50
N ALA A 399 -17.67 -7.24 0.51
CA ALA A 399 -16.56 -6.87 -0.35
C ALA A 399 -16.87 -5.61 -1.17
N ASP A 400 -18.08 -5.50 -1.70
CA ASP A 400 -18.56 -4.34 -2.46
C ASP A 400 -18.64 -3.10 -1.58
N TRP A 401 -19.19 -3.23 -0.37
CA TRP A 401 -19.23 -2.13 0.59
C TRP A 401 -17.82 -1.65 0.98
N VAL A 402 -16.89 -2.57 1.27
CA VAL A 402 -15.49 -2.22 1.55
C VAL A 402 -14.81 -1.53 0.36
N GLY A 403 -15.14 -1.95 -0.87
CA GLY A 403 -14.59 -1.36 -2.08
C GLY A 403 -15.09 0.06 -2.32
N THR A 404 -16.39 0.26 -2.18
CA THR A 404 -17.08 1.51 -2.51
C THR A 404 -16.89 2.56 -1.42
N GLU A 405 -17.16 2.21 -0.16
CA GLU A 405 -17.16 3.18 0.94
C GLU A 405 -15.77 3.39 1.53
N LEU A 406 -14.91 2.35 1.50
CA LEU A 406 -13.62 2.39 2.18
C LEU A 406 -12.42 2.36 1.23
N GLY A 407 -12.62 2.27 -0.09
CA GLY A 407 -11.51 2.21 -1.07
C GLY A 407 -10.75 0.88 -1.11
N GLY A 408 -11.33 -0.18 -0.56
CA GLY A 408 -10.81 -1.55 -0.61
C GLY A 408 -9.86 -1.95 0.54
N ALA A 409 -9.76 -3.25 0.77
CA ALA A 409 -8.93 -3.82 1.84
C ALA A 409 -7.44 -3.93 1.45
N ASP A 410 -6.54 -3.64 2.39
CA ASP A 410 -5.10 -3.90 2.26
C ASP A 410 -4.71 -5.25 2.86
N ILE A 411 -5.40 -5.65 3.93
CA ILE A 411 -5.18 -6.90 4.63
C ILE A 411 -6.52 -7.58 4.87
N VAL A 412 -6.61 -8.86 4.54
CA VAL A 412 -7.81 -9.68 4.83
C VAL A 412 -7.41 -10.84 5.70
N VAL A 413 -8.13 -11.04 6.79
CA VAL A 413 -7.89 -12.12 7.75
C VAL A 413 -9.13 -13.00 7.79
N ASN A 414 -9.09 -14.09 7.02
CA ASN A 414 -10.09 -15.14 7.04
C ASN A 414 -9.83 -16.03 8.27
N ASN A 415 -10.40 -15.61 9.40
CA ASN A 415 -10.18 -16.23 10.70
C ASN A 415 -11.42 -16.91 11.30
N ALA A 416 -12.63 -16.51 10.89
CA ALA A 416 -13.87 -17.15 11.34
C ALA A 416 -13.79 -18.68 11.19
N GLY A 417 -14.29 -19.40 12.19
CA GLY A 417 -14.27 -20.86 12.18
C GLY A 417 -14.98 -21.47 13.38
N ILE A 418 -15.42 -22.71 13.20
CA ILE A 418 -16.05 -23.55 14.22
C ILE A 418 -15.27 -24.86 14.41
N GLY A 419 -15.32 -25.40 15.62
CA GLY A 419 -14.71 -26.67 15.99
C GLY A 419 -15.71 -27.82 15.91
N MET A 420 -15.23 -28.99 15.52
CA MET A 420 -16.02 -30.23 15.52
C MET A 420 -15.13 -31.41 15.88
N ALA A 421 -15.58 -32.19 16.86
CA ALA A 421 -14.94 -33.43 17.29
C ALA A 421 -15.92 -34.59 17.19
N GLY A 422 -15.43 -35.75 16.76
CA GLY A 422 -16.22 -36.94 16.47
C GLY A 422 -15.60 -37.75 15.34
N GLY A 423 -15.76 -39.07 15.36
CA GLY A 423 -15.28 -39.92 14.27
C GLY A 423 -16.07 -39.69 12.99
N VAL A 424 -15.57 -40.19 11.86
CA VAL A 424 -16.27 -40.11 10.56
C VAL A 424 -17.65 -40.79 10.63
N LEU A 425 -17.77 -41.87 11.39
CA LEU A 425 -19.03 -42.60 11.56
C LEU A 425 -20.07 -41.83 12.39
N ASP A 426 -19.61 -40.91 13.23
CA ASP A 426 -20.47 -40.12 14.11
C ASP A 426 -20.88 -38.80 13.45
N THR A 427 -20.15 -38.35 12.43
CA THR A 427 -20.36 -37.04 11.78
C THR A 427 -21.40 -37.15 10.67
N SER A 428 -22.56 -36.51 10.84
CA SER A 428 -23.63 -36.52 9.84
C SER A 428 -23.29 -35.67 8.60
N ALA A 429 -24.04 -35.84 7.51
CA ALA A 429 -23.91 -34.97 6.32
C ALA A 429 -24.13 -33.49 6.67
N GLN A 430 -25.10 -33.21 7.54
CA GLN A 430 -25.39 -31.84 7.99
C GLN A 430 -24.25 -31.24 8.83
N ASP A 431 -23.59 -32.05 9.65
CA ASP A 431 -22.40 -31.63 10.39
C ASP A 431 -21.25 -31.27 9.43
N TRP A 432 -21.05 -32.09 8.38
CA TRP A 432 -20.09 -31.80 7.31
C TRP A 432 -20.43 -30.51 6.56
N GLU A 433 -21.67 -30.32 6.14
CA GLU A 433 -22.13 -29.10 5.48
C GLU A 433 -21.87 -27.88 6.36
N ARG A 434 -22.22 -27.96 7.65
CA ARG A 434 -22.04 -26.86 8.62
C ARG A 434 -20.57 -26.48 8.79
N ILE A 435 -19.66 -27.46 8.98
CA ILE A 435 -18.24 -27.15 9.17
C ILE A 435 -17.58 -26.68 7.87
N LEU A 436 -17.96 -27.24 6.72
CA LEU A 436 -17.43 -26.81 5.42
C LEU A 436 -17.92 -25.40 5.06
N HIS A 437 -19.19 -25.08 5.33
CA HIS A 437 -19.80 -23.76 5.15
C HIS A 437 -18.96 -22.67 5.82
N VAL A 438 -18.58 -22.86 7.08
CA VAL A 438 -17.82 -21.85 7.82
C VAL A 438 -16.31 -21.95 7.56
N ASN A 439 -15.69 -23.11 7.80
CA ASN A 439 -14.24 -23.22 7.85
C ASN A 439 -13.56 -23.25 6.47
N LEU A 440 -14.29 -23.65 5.43
CA LEU A 440 -13.75 -23.75 4.07
C LEU A 440 -14.37 -22.69 3.16
N TRP A 441 -15.69 -22.71 2.96
CA TRP A 441 -16.38 -21.75 2.10
C TRP A 441 -16.18 -20.31 2.58
N GLY A 442 -16.25 -20.06 3.88
CA GLY A 442 -15.93 -18.74 4.42
C GLY A 442 -14.52 -18.23 4.07
N VAL A 443 -13.53 -19.11 4.04
CA VAL A 443 -12.17 -18.76 3.60
C VAL A 443 -12.12 -18.56 2.09
N ILE A 444 -12.80 -19.40 1.30
CA ILE A 444 -12.86 -19.30 -0.16
C ILE A 444 -13.50 -17.97 -0.57
N HIS A 445 -14.66 -17.61 0.00
CA HIS A 445 -15.35 -16.35 -0.31
C HIS A 445 -14.48 -15.14 -0.01
N GLY A 446 -13.97 -15.02 1.21
CA GLY A 446 -13.12 -13.90 1.60
C GLY A 446 -11.84 -13.83 0.77
N SER A 447 -11.19 -14.98 0.54
CA SER A 447 -9.99 -15.05 -0.29
C SER A 447 -10.24 -14.61 -1.74
N ARG A 448 -11.28 -15.13 -2.39
CA ARG A 448 -11.60 -14.84 -3.79
C ARG A 448 -11.99 -13.38 -3.99
N LEU A 449 -12.95 -12.90 -3.22
CA LEU A 449 -13.55 -11.57 -3.41
C LEU A 449 -12.56 -10.45 -3.11
N PHE A 450 -11.84 -10.55 -2.00
CA PHE A 450 -10.86 -9.52 -1.66
C PHE A 450 -9.58 -9.62 -2.49
N ALA A 451 -9.19 -10.81 -2.98
CA ALA A 451 -8.12 -10.90 -3.98
C ALA A 451 -8.51 -10.19 -5.27
N GLN A 452 -9.73 -10.39 -5.79
CA GLN A 452 -10.23 -9.68 -6.98
C GLN A 452 -10.19 -8.16 -6.77
N GLN A 453 -10.64 -7.68 -5.61
CA GLN A 453 -10.57 -6.26 -5.25
C GLN A 453 -9.12 -5.75 -5.20
N MET A 454 -8.20 -6.47 -4.55
CA MET A 454 -6.79 -6.09 -4.48
C MET A 454 -6.12 -6.05 -5.86
N VAL A 455 -6.43 -7.01 -6.73
CA VAL A 455 -5.94 -7.06 -8.11
C VAL A 455 -6.47 -5.88 -8.92
N LYS A 456 -7.79 -5.61 -8.88
CA LYS A 456 -8.41 -4.48 -9.57
C LYS A 456 -7.80 -3.14 -9.14
N ARG A 457 -7.53 -2.98 -7.84
CA ARG A 457 -6.93 -1.77 -7.27
C ARG A 457 -5.45 -1.61 -7.66
N GLY A 458 -4.72 -2.71 -7.84
CA GLY A 458 -3.31 -2.70 -8.27
C GLY A 458 -2.30 -2.31 -7.17
N ASN A 459 -2.74 -2.18 -5.91
CA ASN A 459 -1.88 -1.72 -4.81
C ASN A 459 -1.21 -2.87 -4.03
N GLY A 460 -1.38 -4.12 -4.48
CA GLY A 460 -1.01 -5.30 -3.72
C GLY A 460 -1.88 -5.47 -2.46
N GLY A 461 -1.40 -6.27 -1.51
CA GLY A 461 -2.08 -6.52 -0.24
C GLY A 461 -1.58 -7.78 0.45
N HIS A 462 -2.29 -8.23 1.48
CA HIS A 462 -1.96 -9.47 2.18
C HIS A 462 -3.20 -10.22 2.65
N ILE A 463 -3.31 -11.50 2.32
CA ILE A 463 -4.38 -12.39 2.77
C ILE A 463 -3.82 -13.35 3.83
N ILE A 464 -4.51 -13.43 4.96
CA ILE A 464 -4.24 -14.37 6.04
C ILE A 464 -5.39 -15.36 6.10
N ASN A 465 -5.07 -16.64 6.03
CA ASN A 465 -6.03 -17.71 6.23
C ASN A 465 -5.67 -18.47 7.52
N THR A 466 -6.57 -18.49 8.48
CA THR A 466 -6.37 -19.20 9.75
C THR A 466 -6.67 -20.69 9.57
N ALA A 467 -5.60 -21.45 9.37
CA ALA A 467 -5.61 -22.90 9.38
C ALA A 467 -5.54 -23.44 10.83
N SER A 468 -4.73 -24.47 11.07
CA SER A 468 -4.46 -25.05 12.39
C SER A 468 -3.25 -25.98 12.29
N ALA A 469 -2.62 -26.31 13.41
CA ALA A 469 -1.70 -27.44 13.49
C ALA A 469 -2.36 -28.77 13.04
N ALA A 470 -3.69 -28.90 13.20
CA ALA A 470 -4.47 -30.02 12.69
C ALA A 470 -4.41 -30.18 11.16
N ALA A 471 -3.97 -29.15 10.42
CA ALA A 471 -3.74 -29.24 8.98
C ALA A 471 -2.54 -30.13 8.62
N PHE A 472 -1.61 -30.36 9.56
CA PHE A 472 -0.34 -31.03 9.26
C PHE A 472 -0.41 -32.55 9.37
N ALA A 473 -1.27 -33.11 10.23
CA ALA A 473 -1.26 -34.53 10.54
C ALA A 473 -2.68 -35.08 10.75
N PRO A 474 -2.92 -36.36 10.43
CA PRO A 474 -4.22 -36.98 10.63
C PRO A 474 -4.59 -37.08 12.11
N SER A 475 -5.89 -37.07 12.39
CA SER A 475 -6.46 -37.27 13.73
C SER A 475 -7.71 -38.13 13.61
N ARG A 476 -7.82 -39.15 14.48
CA ARG A 476 -9.03 -39.97 14.58
C ARG A 476 -10.23 -39.21 15.15
N ASP A 477 -9.99 -38.26 16.05
CA ASP A 477 -11.06 -37.56 16.78
C ASP A 477 -11.53 -36.27 16.09
N LEU A 478 -10.74 -35.76 15.14
CA LEU A 478 -11.00 -34.48 14.44
C LEU A 478 -10.98 -34.61 12.90
N PRO A 479 -11.54 -35.66 12.26
CA PRO A 479 -11.44 -35.88 10.82
C PRO A 479 -12.05 -34.74 10.00
N ALA A 480 -13.26 -34.26 10.36
CA ALA A 480 -13.92 -33.17 9.65
C ALA A 480 -13.15 -31.85 9.80
N TYR A 481 -12.79 -31.49 11.04
CA TYR A 481 -12.02 -30.28 11.33
C TYR A 481 -10.64 -30.29 10.66
N ALA A 482 -9.87 -31.38 10.80
CA ALA A 482 -8.55 -31.52 10.18
C ALA A 482 -8.63 -31.42 8.65
N THR A 483 -9.64 -32.03 8.04
CA THR A 483 -9.91 -31.91 6.58
C THR A 483 -10.07 -30.44 6.18
N THR A 484 -10.92 -29.67 6.88
CA THR A 484 -11.10 -28.24 6.55
C THR A 484 -9.81 -27.45 6.68
N LYS A 485 -9.01 -27.70 7.72
CA LYS A 485 -7.76 -26.97 7.97
C LYS A 485 -6.64 -27.36 7.00
N ALA A 486 -6.59 -28.62 6.57
CA ALA A 486 -5.69 -29.07 5.50
C ALA A 486 -6.06 -28.45 4.15
N ALA A 487 -7.35 -28.37 3.81
CA ALA A 487 -7.83 -27.71 2.61
C ALA A 487 -7.47 -26.20 2.60
N VAL A 488 -7.69 -25.51 3.72
CA VAL A 488 -7.31 -24.09 3.87
C VAL A 488 -5.79 -23.87 3.73
N LEU A 489 -4.96 -24.77 4.28
CA LEU A 489 -3.52 -24.70 4.12
C LEU A 489 -3.12 -24.81 2.64
N MET A 490 -3.61 -25.83 1.94
CA MET A 490 -3.29 -26.03 0.52
C MET A 490 -3.79 -24.88 -0.34
N LEU A 491 -5.04 -24.43 -0.14
CA LEU A 491 -5.60 -23.25 -0.82
C LEU A 491 -4.69 -22.04 -0.67
N SER A 492 -4.19 -21.79 0.54
CA SER A 492 -3.30 -20.66 0.82
C SER A 492 -1.97 -20.75 0.07
N GLU A 493 -1.40 -21.96 -0.07
CA GLU A 493 -0.17 -22.17 -0.84
C GLU A 493 -0.40 -22.01 -2.35
N CYS A 494 -1.52 -22.51 -2.88
CA CYS A 494 -1.92 -22.29 -4.28
C CYS A 494 -2.10 -20.81 -4.60
N MET A 495 -2.91 -20.10 -3.80
CA MET A 495 -3.15 -18.66 -3.98
C MET A 495 -1.87 -17.84 -3.87
N ARG A 496 -0.94 -18.25 -2.99
CA ARG A 496 0.35 -17.56 -2.88
C ARG A 496 1.14 -17.62 -4.19
N GLY A 497 1.11 -18.75 -4.89
CA GLY A 497 1.73 -18.90 -6.20
C GLY A 497 1.02 -18.07 -7.27
N GLU A 498 -0.31 -18.12 -7.29
CA GLU A 498 -1.17 -17.41 -8.24
C GLU A 498 -1.03 -15.88 -8.13
N LEU A 499 -1.03 -15.34 -6.91
CA LEU A 499 -1.12 -13.90 -6.64
C LEU A 499 0.23 -13.19 -6.48
N ALA A 500 1.35 -13.92 -6.62
CA ALA A 500 2.69 -13.37 -6.43
C ALA A 500 3.02 -12.25 -7.43
N GLY A 501 2.52 -12.34 -8.66
CA GLY A 501 2.76 -11.36 -9.72
C GLY A 501 2.11 -10.00 -9.47
N GLN A 502 1.05 -9.97 -8.66
CA GLN A 502 0.24 -8.79 -8.34
C GLN A 502 0.67 -8.14 -7.00
N GLY A 503 1.74 -8.63 -6.38
CA GLY A 503 2.24 -8.09 -5.12
C GLY A 503 1.33 -8.37 -3.93
N ILE A 504 0.49 -9.41 -4.02
CA ILE A 504 -0.40 -9.84 -2.92
C ILE A 504 0.26 -11.03 -2.20
N GLY A 505 0.54 -10.84 -0.91
CA GLY A 505 1.04 -11.92 -0.05
C GLY A 505 -0.10 -12.82 0.43
N VAL A 506 0.18 -14.10 0.63
CA VAL A 506 -0.75 -15.04 1.26
C VAL A 506 -0.04 -15.82 2.36
N SER A 507 -0.63 -15.87 3.55
CA SER A 507 -0.11 -16.56 4.74
C SER A 507 -1.14 -17.53 5.33
N ALA A 508 -0.75 -18.79 5.48
CA ALA A 508 -1.46 -19.75 6.31
C ALA A 508 -0.95 -19.68 7.76
N ILE A 509 -1.85 -19.36 8.70
CA ILE A 509 -1.53 -19.33 10.14
C ILE A 509 -1.97 -20.65 10.75
N CYS A 510 -1.03 -21.41 11.27
CA CYS A 510 -1.24 -22.76 11.81
C CYS A 510 -0.94 -22.78 13.31
N PRO A 511 -1.84 -22.26 14.16
CA PRO A 511 -1.66 -22.31 15.59
C PRO A 511 -1.82 -23.75 16.10
N GLY A 512 -1.03 -24.08 17.12
CA GLY A 512 -1.23 -25.25 17.97
C GLY A 512 -2.45 -25.07 18.86
N PHE A 513 -2.38 -25.62 20.06
CA PHE A 513 -3.47 -25.57 21.03
C PHE A 513 -3.61 -24.18 21.66
N ALA A 514 -4.25 -23.26 20.94
CA ALA A 514 -4.52 -21.90 21.39
C ALA A 514 -5.82 -21.82 22.21
N GLU A 515 -5.80 -21.06 23.30
CA GLU A 515 -6.99 -20.78 24.11
C GLU A 515 -7.93 -19.86 23.30
N THR A 516 -9.00 -20.43 22.73
CA THR A 516 -9.92 -19.70 21.84
C THR A 516 -11.38 -19.98 22.20
N GLY A 517 -12.26 -19.02 21.92
CA GLY A 517 -13.72 -19.21 22.05
C GLY A 517 -14.27 -20.36 21.19
N ILE A 518 -13.53 -20.79 20.15
CA ILE A 518 -13.86 -21.97 19.35
C ILE A 518 -13.96 -23.22 20.25
N MET A 519 -13.15 -23.33 21.30
CA MET A 519 -13.15 -24.49 22.20
C MET A 519 -14.41 -24.57 23.07
N ALA A 520 -14.86 -23.41 23.57
CA ALA A 520 -16.12 -23.30 24.32
C ALA A 520 -17.35 -23.57 23.43
N ALA A 521 -17.21 -23.39 22.11
CA ALA A 521 -18.26 -23.62 21.12
C ALA A 521 -18.10 -24.92 20.32
N THR A 522 -17.05 -25.73 20.55
CA THR A 522 -16.80 -26.97 19.80
C THR A 522 -17.97 -27.94 19.97
N GLN A 523 -18.49 -28.46 18.87
CA GLN A 523 -19.52 -29.49 18.89
C GLN A 523 -18.85 -30.86 18.99
N TYR A 524 -19.26 -31.67 19.96
CA TYR A 524 -18.85 -33.07 20.09
C TYR A 524 -20.00 -33.93 19.56
N VAL A 525 -19.86 -34.42 18.33
CA VAL A 525 -20.90 -35.19 17.66
C VAL A 525 -20.99 -36.58 18.30
N GLY A 526 -22.22 -37.08 18.48
CA GLY A 526 -22.47 -38.36 19.16
C GLY A 526 -22.48 -38.29 20.70
N ALA A 527 -22.38 -37.09 21.30
CA ALA A 527 -22.47 -36.87 22.74
C ALA A 527 -23.75 -36.11 23.13
N SER A 528 -24.35 -36.45 24.27
CA SER A 528 -25.49 -35.71 24.85
C SER A 528 -25.08 -34.30 25.29
N ALA A 529 -26.04 -33.38 25.45
CA ALA A 529 -25.75 -31.98 25.81
C ALA A 529 -24.89 -31.84 27.08
N GLN A 530 -25.15 -32.66 28.12
CA GLN A 530 -24.37 -32.67 29.36
C GLN A 530 -22.95 -33.21 29.17
N GLU A 531 -22.78 -34.21 28.29
CA GLU A 531 -21.46 -34.76 27.96
C GLU A 531 -20.64 -33.76 27.13
N GLN A 532 -21.27 -33.06 26.18
CA GLN A 532 -20.63 -31.98 25.42
C GLN A 532 -20.07 -30.90 26.33
N ASP A 533 -20.86 -30.42 27.31
CA ASP A 533 -20.40 -29.38 28.24
C ASP A 533 -19.25 -29.87 29.13
N ARG A 534 -19.31 -31.11 29.61
CA ARG A 534 -18.21 -31.71 30.38
C ARG A 534 -16.94 -31.85 29.55
N MET A 535 -17.06 -32.26 28.28
CA MET A 535 -15.92 -32.40 27.36
C MET A 535 -15.33 -31.02 27.00
N ARG A 536 -16.16 -30.01 26.76
CA ARG A 536 -15.74 -28.61 26.54
C ARG A 536 -14.95 -28.06 27.72
N GLN A 537 -15.44 -28.27 28.94
CA GLN A 537 -14.75 -27.80 30.17
C GLN A 537 -13.39 -28.49 30.34
N LYS A 538 -13.31 -29.81 30.13
CA LYS A 538 -12.03 -30.55 30.20
C LYS A 538 -11.04 -30.11 29.12
N ALA A 539 -11.50 -29.95 27.87
CA ALA A 539 -10.67 -29.51 26.77
C ALA A 539 -10.14 -28.08 27.00
N THR A 540 -11.00 -27.18 27.48
CA THR A 540 -10.61 -25.80 27.85
C THR A 540 -9.52 -25.81 28.91
N LYS A 541 -9.65 -26.61 29.96
CA LYS A 541 -8.65 -26.72 31.03
C LYS A 541 -7.32 -27.31 30.54
N LEU A 542 -7.35 -28.33 29.68
CA LEU A 542 -6.15 -28.93 29.10
C LEU A 542 -5.38 -27.93 28.22
N TYR A 543 -6.09 -27.09 27.47
CA TYR A 543 -5.49 -26.09 26.60
C TYR A 543 -4.97 -24.89 27.38
N GLN A 544 -5.65 -24.47 28.45
CA GLN A 544 -5.13 -23.48 29.40
C GLN A 544 -3.79 -23.92 30.02
N LEU A 545 -3.64 -25.21 30.32
CA LEU A 545 -2.38 -25.76 30.82
C LEU A 545 -1.26 -25.75 29.78
N ARG A 546 -1.58 -25.83 28.48
CA ARG A 546 -0.61 -25.76 27.38
C ARG A 546 -0.31 -24.32 26.92
N GLY A 547 -1.23 -23.38 27.18
CA GLY A 547 -0.92 -21.97 27.39
C GLY A 547 -0.58 -21.12 26.16
N LEU A 548 -0.94 -21.51 24.92
CA LEU A 548 -0.74 -20.63 23.77
C LEU A 548 -1.79 -19.50 23.75
N GLN A 549 -1.35 -18.31 24.14
CA GLN A 549 -2.19 -17.11 24.20
C GLN A 549 -2.56 -16.57 22.80
N PRO A 550 -3.82 -16.15 22.55
CA PRO A 550 -4.25 -15.53 21.29
C PRO A 550 -3.38 -14.36 20.82
N GLU A 551 -2.82 -13.59 21.76
CA GLU A 551 -1.90 -12.47 21.50
C GLU A 551 -0.61 -12.95 20.83
N THR A 552 -0.15 -14.17 21.17
CA THR A 552 1.01 -14.77 20.52
C THR A 552 0.72 -15.09 19.07
N VAL A 553 -0.50 -15.56 18.78
CA VAL A 553 -0.97 -15.79 17.41
C VAL A 553 -1.09 -14.47 16.65
N ALA A 554 -1.65 -13.43 17.29
CA ALA A 554 -1.76 -12.10 16.70
C ALA A 554 -0.40 -11.50 16.33
N LYS A 555 0.60 -11.58 17.21
CA LYS A 555 1.98 -11.14 16.93
C LYS A 555 2.62 -11.96 15.82
N ALA A 556 2.31 -13.25 15.71
CA ALA A 556 2.80 -14.09 14.62
C ALA A 556 2.14 -13.71 13.28
N ALA A 557 0.83 -13.44 13.27
CA ALA A 557 0.10 -12.95 12.10
C ALA A 557 0.65 -11.61 11.61
N LEU A 558 0.91 -10.65 12.52
CA LEU A 558 1.56 -9.38 12.18
C LEU A 558 2.92 -9.61 11.52
N ARG A 559 3.77 -10.47 12.11
CA ARG A 559 5.07 -10.82 11.52
C ARG A 559 4.92 -11.51 10.17
N ALA A 560 3.84 -12.25 9.94
CA ALA A 560 3.56 -12.91 8.68
C ALA A 560 3.28 -11.90 7.57
N VAL A 561 2.46 -10.88 7.84
CA VAL A 561 2.20 -9.75 6.92
C VAL A 561 3.49 -8.98 6.64
N LEU A 562 4.18 -8.53 7.70
CA LEU A 562 5.37 -7.68 7.56
C LEU A 562 6.55 -8.35 6.86
N ARG A 563 6.61 -9.69 6.87
CA ARG A 563 7.71 -10.47 6.26
C ARG A 563 7.24 -11.36 5.11
N ASN A 564 5.98 -11.21 4.69
CA ASN A 564 5.33 -12.05 3.69
C ASN A 564 5.62 -13.56 3.87
N LYS A 565 5.37 -14.13 5.06
CA LYS A 565 5.68 -15.54 5.35
C LYS A 565 4.60 -16.48 4.81
N PRO A 566 4.94 -17.59 4.12
CA PRO A 566 3.95 -18.50 3.54
C PRO A 566 3.16 -19.30 4.59
N VAL A 567 3.84 -20.07 5.43
CA VAL A 567 3.21 -20.96 6.42
C VAL A 567 3.83 -20.70 7.79
N VAL A 568 2.99 -20.33 8.75
CA VAL A 568 3.40 -19.92 10.10
C VAL A 568 2.86 -20.90 11.13
N ALA A 569 3.70 -21.87 11.51
CA ALA A 569 3.44 -22.74 12.66
C ALA A 569 3.69 -21.96 13.96
N ILE A 570 2.81 -22.12 14.95
CA ILE A 570 2.87 -21.37 16.22
C ILE A 570 2.60 -22.33 17.37
N GLY A 571 3.53 -22.41 18.33
CA GLY A 571 3.50 -23.38 19.42
C GLY A 571 4.34 -24.62 19.10
N ILE A 572 4.86 -25.27 20.15
CA ILE A 572 5.74 -26.43 20.00
C ILE A 572 5.03 -27.57 19.29
N GLU A 573 3.73 -27.76 19.55
CA GLU A 573 2.93 -28.81 18.92
C GLU A 573 2.79 -28.58 17.41
N ALA A 574 2.54 -27.34 16.98
CA ALA A 574 2.44 -27.03 15.55
C ALA A 574 3.76 -27.28 14.81
N HIS A 575 4.89 -26.92 15.44
CA HIS A 575 6.21 -27.20 14.88
C HIS A 575 6.50 -28.70 14.81
N SER A 576 6.23 -29.43 15.89
CA SER A 576 6.41 -30.89 15.94
C SER A 576 5.53 -31.63 14.94
N MET A 577 4.24 -31.28 14.85
CA MET A 577 3.31 -31.89 13.89
C MET A 577 3.74 -31.64 12.45
N ARG A 578 4.18 -30.41 12.13
CA ARG A 578 4.70 -30.09 10.79
C ARG A 578 5.99 -30.83 10.46
N PHE A 579 6.87 -31.01 11.44
CA PHE A 579 8.10 -31.77 11.26
C PHE A 579 7.80 -33.25 11.04
N ILE A 580 6.99 -33.86 11.91
CA ILE A 580 6.59 -35.26 11.81
C ILE A 580 5.89 -35.53 10.47
N SER A 581 4.95 -34.68 10.05
CA SER A 581 4.24 -34.91 8.79
C SER A 581 5.13 -34.84 7.55
N ARG A 582 6.18 -34.02 7.59
CA ARG A 582 7.11 -33.84 6.47
C ARG A 582 8.19 -34.91 6.42
N TYR A 583 8.69 -35.37 7.56
CA TYR A 583 9.88 -36.23 7.63
C TYR A 583 9.60 -37.64 8.18
N MET A 584 8.54 -37.82 8.96
CA MET A 584 8.16 -39.09 9.59
C MET A 584 6.66 -39.34 9.49
N PRO A 585 6.08 -39.38 8.27
CA PRO A 585 4.63 -39.54 8.09
C PRO A 585 4.11 -40.86 8.67
N TRP A 586 4.95 -41.90 8.73
CA TRP A 586 4.62 -43.18 9.39
C TRP A 586 4.32 -42.98 10.88
N LEU A 587 5.11 -42.16 11.58
CA LEU A 587 4.95 -41.89 13.01
C LEU A 587 3.66 -41.10 13.26
N GLY A 588 3.39 -40.10 12.41
CA GLY A 588 2.13 -39.36 12.45
C GLY A 588 0.90 -40.25 12.30
N ARG A 589 0.93 -41.20 11.35
CA ARG A 589 -0.17 -42.18 11.16
C ARG A 589 -0.34 -43.12 12.35
N THR A 590 0.74 -43.50 13.02
CA THR A 590 0.68 -44.32 14.24
C THR A 590 0.05 -43.54 15.39
N ILE A 591 0.50 -42.30 15.63
CA ILE A 591 -0.05 -41.41 16.67
C ILE A 591 -1.54 -41.17 16.44
N ALA A 592 -1.96 -41.00 15.18
CA ALA A 592 -3.36 -40.74 14.82
C ALA A 592 -4.33 -41.87 15.21
N ARG A 593 -3.84 -43.09 15.50
CA ARG A 593 -4.69 -44.21 15.96
C ARG A 593 -5.10 -44.08 17.44
N ILE A 594 -4.41 -43.25 18.21
CA ILE A 594 -4.66 -43.02 19.64
C ILE A 594 -5.73 -41.94 19.78
N SER A 595 -6.79 -42.22 20.55
CA SER A 595 -7.82 -41.22 20.85
C SER A 595 -7.34 -40.27 21.95
N MET A 596 -7.56 -38.98 21.74
CA MET A 596 -7.30 -37.89 22.68
C MET A 596 -8.56 -37.49 23.46
N VAL A 597 -9.71 -38.07 23.16
CA VAL A 597 -10.97 -37.88 23.89
C VAL A 597 -11.11 -39.02 24.91
N PRO A 598 -11.16 -38.74 26.22
CA PRO A 598 -11.40 -39.78 27.22
C PRO A 598 -12.80 -40.36 27.00
N ARG A 599 -12.88 -41.70 26.91
CA ARG A 599 -14.15 -42.45 26.93
C ARG A 599 -14.95 -42.18 28.20
#